data_AF-A0A954ZJ09-F1
#
_entry.id   AF-A0A954ZJ09-F1
#
_cell.length_a   1.000
_cell.length_b   1.000
_cell.length_c   1.000
_cell.angle_alpha   90.00
_cell.angle_beta   90.00
_cell.angle_gamma   90.00
#
_symmetry.space_group_name_H-M   'P 1'
#
loop_
_entity.id
_entity.type
_entity.pdbx_description
1 polymer ?
#
loop_
_entity_poly.entity_id
_entity_poly.type
_entity_poly.pdbx_seq_one_letter_code
_entity_poly.pdbx_strand_id
1 'polypeptide(L)'
;MKRVFTCVLFVLAVTGDAPVSCAATLELEDFQSGGTGGWSTGPSGTGLDLVQLLSDGGPNGAGDVYVEVTGLGGFSAGSVPAVLNNGAAWTGNLTSLGINGLSLDLMNEPTSSRDLSLRLVLFNGSTQWTSTQAVTVPR
;
A
#
# COMPACT_ATOMS: atom_id res chain seq x y z
N MET A 1 6.95 27.68 -6.51
CA MET A 1 8.31 27.83 -7.08
C MET A 1 8.65 26.55 -7.83
N LYS A 2 8.71 26.59 -9.17
CA LYS A 2 8.93 25.42 -10.02
C LYS A 2 10.44 25.12 -10.06
N ARG A 3 10.87 23.97 -9.54
CA ARG A 3 12.27 23.52 -9.59
C ARG A 3 12.46 22.66 -10.83
N VAL A 4 13.23 23.15 -11.79
CA VAL A 4 13.66 22.41 -12.99
C VAL A 4 14.96 21.68 -12.63
N PHE A 5 14.92 20.36 -12.57
CA PHE A 5 16.13 19.53 -12.42
C PHE A 5 16.73 19.29 -13.81
N THR A 6 17.96 19.78 -14.02
CA THR A 6 18.74 19.52 -15.24
C THR A 6 19.51 18.21 -15.05
N CYS A 7 19.25 17.21 -15.89
CA CYS A 7 19.94 15.92 -15.87
C CYS A 7 21.15 15.99 -16.82
N VAL A 8 22.36 15.82 -16.30
CA VAL A 8 23.59 15.75 -17.10
C VAL A 8 23.75 14.31 -17.62
N LEU A 9 23.79 14.15 -18.95
CA LEU A 9 23.96 12.86 -19.61
C LEU A 9 25.45 12.53 -19.77
N PHE A 10 25.93 11.49 -19.09
CA PHE A 10 27.25 10.89 -19.32
C PHE A 10 27.06 9.62 -20.15
N VAL A 11 27.45 9.64 -21.43
CA VAL A 11 27.35 8.48 -22.33
C VAL A 11 28.61 7.64 -22.18
N LEU A 12 28.50 6.49 -21.51
CA LEU A 12 29.47 5.41 -21.59
C LEU A 12 28.85 4.27 -22.41
N ALA A 13 29.39 4.03 -23.60
CA ALA A 13 28.92 2.98 -24.51
C ALA A 13 29.24 1.59 -23.95
N VAL A 14 28.21 0.90 -23.44
CA VAL A 14 28.23 -0.55 -23.21
C VAL A 14 27.25 -1.16 -24.20
N THR A 15 27.78 -1.88 -25.18
CA THR A 15 26.98 -2.67 -26.14
C THR A 15 26.44 -3.91 -25.46
N GLY A 16 25.18 -3.87 -25.06
CA GLY A 16 24.47 -4.98 -24.44
C GLY A 16 23.10 -4.54 -23.95
N ASP A 17 22.16 -4.34 -24.88
CA ASP A 17 20.75 -4.08 -24.57
C ASP A 17 20.09 -5.36 -24.01
N ALA A 18 20.41 -5.71 -22.77
CA ALA A 18 19.41 -6.40 -21.97
C ALA A 18 18.35 -5.33 -21.64
N PRO A 19 17.06 -5.52 -22.01
CA PRO A 19 16.03 -4.61 -21.55
C PRO A 19 16.02 -4.66 -20.03
N VAL A 20 16.56 -3.64 -19.38
CA VAL A 20 16.26 -3.35 -17.99
C VAL A 20 14.81 -2.92 -18.01
N SER A 21 13.89 -3.88 -17.85
CA SER A 21 12.54 -3.54 -17.46
C SER A 21 12.66 -3.01 -16.04
N CYS A 22 12.80 -1.69 -15.89
CA CYS A 22 12.16 -1.05 -14.76
C CYS A 22 10.73 -1.53 -14.83
N ALA A 23 10.31 -2.39 -13.88
CA ALA A 23 8.90 -2.59 -13.66
C ALA A 23 8.36 -1.18 -13.42
N ALA A 24 7.70 -0.61 -14.42
CA ALA A 24 6.99 0.63 -14.23
C ALA A 24 5.98 0.31 -13.13
N THR A 25 6.16 0.88 -11.94
CA THR A 25 5.15 0.86 -10.91
C THR A 25 4.00 1.67 -11.48
N LEU A 26 3.07 0.97 -12.11
CA LEU A 26 1.97 1.57 -12.88
C LEU A 26 1.09 2.43 -11.97
N GLU A 27 0.99 2.06 -10.70
CA GLU A 27 0.38 2.86 -9.64
C GLU A 27 1.19 2.69 -8.35
N LEU A 28 1.72 3.78 -7.80
CA LEU A 28 2.43 3.84 -6.52
C LEU A 28 1.60 4.69 -5.57
N GLU A 29 1.25 4.13 -4.41
CA GLU A 29 0.68 4.89 -3.29
C GLU A 29 1.72 4.96 -2.17
N ASP A 30 2.31 6.14 -2.00
CA ASP A 30 3.34 6.43 -1.01
C ASP A 30 2.85 7.36 0.11
N PHE A 31 1.56 7.75 0.07
CA PHE A 31 0.87 8.60 1.04
C PHE A 31 1.43 10.03 1.20
N GLN A 32 2.44 10.42 0.42
CA GLN A 32 3.13 11.72 0.55
C GLN A 32 2.26 12.89 0.08
N SER A 33 1.16 12.61 -0.61
CA SER A 33 0.19 13.61 -1.09
C SER A 33 -0.73 14.17 0.01
N GLY A 34 -0.65 13.62 1.23
CA GLY A 34 -1.40 14.12 2.39
C GLY A 34 -2.81 13.52 2.55
N GLY A 35 -3.04 12.32 2.00
CA GLY A 35 -4.30 11.60 2.14
C GLY A 35 -4.09 10.09 2.19
N THR A 36 -5.14 9.35 2.54
CA THR A 36 -5.10 7.89 2.63
C THR A 36 -5.27 7.19 1.28
N GLY A 37 -5.26 7.90 0.14
CA GLY A 37 -5.38 7.27 -1.18
C GLY A 37 -6.67 6.48 -1.42
N GLY A 38 -7.72 6.69 -0.61
CA GLY A 38 -8.96 5.92 -0.66
C GLY A 38 -8.92 4.59 0.13
N TRP A 39 -7.87 4.34 0.90
CA TRP A 39 -7.80 3.26 1.88
C TRP A 39 -8.68 3.60 3.10
N SER A 40 -9.53 2.65 3.51
CA SER A 40 -10.39 2.76 4.69
C SER A 40 -10.70 1.39 5.30
N THR A 41 -11.14 1.33 6.56
CA THR A 41 -11.65 0.09 7.19
C THR A 41 -13.17 -0.07 7.06
N GLY A 42 -13.83 0.87 6.38
CA GLY A 42 -15.28 0.93 6.26
C GLY A 42 -15.74 2.21 5.56
N PRO A 43 -17.06 2.50 5.57
CA PRO A 43 -17.57 3.75 5.01
C PRO A 43 -17.01 4.95 5.77
N SER A 44 -16.34 5.85 5.05
CA SER A 44 -15.77 7.08 5.61
C SER A 44 -16.84 7.91 6.33
N GLY A 45 -16.49 8.54 7.45
CA GLY A 45 -17.39 9.45 8.20
C GLY A 45 -18.37 8.75 9.15
N THR A 46 -18.29 7.43 9.31
CA THR A 46 -19.12 6.67 10.27
C THR A 46 -18.48 6.52 11.65
N GLY A 47 -17.25 7.03 11.86
CA GLY A 47 -16.46 6.78 13.07
C GLY A 47 -15.94 5.35 13.20
N LEU A 48 -16.19 4.51 12.19
CA LEU A 48 -15.69 3.13 12.10
C LEU A 48 -14.46 3.01 11.19
N ASP A 49 -13.96 4.14 10.68
CA ASP A 49 -12.72 4.18 9.92
C ASP A 49 -11.55 4.25 10.89
N LEU A 50 -10.80 3.15 10.97
CA LEU A 50 -9.66 2.94 11.86
C LEU A 50 -8.34 3.11 11.10
N VAL A 51 -8.38 3.85 9.98
CA VAL A 51 -7.24 4.28 9.20
C VAL A 51 -6.76 5.63 9.72
N GLN A 52 -5.47 5.74 10.03
CA GLN A 52 -4.83 7.00 10.38
C GLN A 52 -3.61 7.25 9.47
N LEU A 53 -3.48 8.50 8.99
CA LEU A 53 -2.29 8.94 8.29
C LEU A 53 -1.26 9.43 9.32
N LEU A 54 -0.07 8.83 9.32
CA LEU A 54 1.05 9.19 10.19
C LEU A 54 2.18 9.77 9.34
N SER A 55 2.74 10.91 9.76
CA SER A 55 3.66 11.70 8.95
C SER A 55 5.13 11.29 9.05
N ASP A 56 5.44 10.27 9.84
CA ASP A 56 6.80 9.86 10.17
C ASP A 56 6.80 8.40 10.64
N GLY A 57 7.84 7.63 10.31
CA GLY A 57 8.00 6.24 10.72
C GLY A 57 7.68 5.21 9.63
N GLY A 58 7.43 5.65 8.39
CA GLY A 58 7.22 4.77 7.24
C GLY A 58 8.48 3.98 6.83
N PRO A 59 8.39 3.14 5.78
CA PRO A 59 9.47 2.25 5.36
C PRO A 59 10.82 2.94 5.07
N ASN A 60 10.80 4.19 4.64
CA ASN A 60 12.00 4.99 4.36
C ASN A 60 12.50 5.77 5.59
N GLY A 61 11.83 5.64 6.74
CA GLY A 61 12.22 6.23 8.02
C GLY A 61 11.69 7.65 8.21
N ALA A 62 12.59 8.55 8.62
CA ALA A 62 12.21 9.89 9.09
C ALA A 62 11.48 10.71 8.01
N GLY A 63 10.28 11.18 8.33
CA GLY A 63 9.42 11.96 7.45
C GLY A 63 8.70 11.16 6.36
N ASP A 64 8.78 9.83 6.41
CA ASP A 64 8.04 8.97 5.50
C ASP A 64 6.61 8.73 6.01
N VAL A 65 5.64 9.24 5.26
CA VAL A 65 4.22 9.13 5.57
C VAL A 65 3.73 7.70 5.33
N TYR A 66 2.93 7.18 6.25
CA TYR A 66 2.28 5.88 6.08
C TYR A 66 0.85 5.86 6.64
N VAL A 67 0.12 4.81 6.30
CA VAL A 67 -1.20 4.51 6.85
C VAL A 67 -1.10 3.45 7.94
N GLU A 68 -1.61 3.79 9.13
CA GLU A 68 -1.84 2.85 10.22
C GLU A 68 -3.27 2.34 10.19
N VAL A 69 -3.45 1.05 10.48
CA VAL A 69 -4.76 0.40 10.61
C VAL A 69 -4.87 -0.23 11.99
N THR A 70 -5.77 0.30 12.83
CA THR A 70 -5.95 -0.23 14.19
C THR A 70 -7.02 -1.33 14.24
N GLY A 71 -6.72 -2.42 14.94
CA GLY A 71 -7.71 -3.40 15.38
C GLY A 71 -8.05 -3.16 16.85
N LEU A 72 -9.34 -2.97 17.17
CA LEU A 72 -9.80 -2.69 18.53
C LEU A 72 -9.82 -3.94 19.44
N GLY A 73 -9.66 -5.13 18.87
CA GLY A 73 -9.86 -6.40 19.56
C GLY A 73 -11.33 -6.68 19.89
N GLY A 74 -11.61 -7.86 20.46
CA GLY A 74 -12.96 -8.29 20.82
C GLY A 74 -13.70 -9.02 19.70
N PHE A 75 -15.03 -8.89 19.67
CA PHE A 75 -15.94 -9.60 18.76
C PHE A 75 -16.87 -8.66 17.95
N SER A 76 -16.64 -7.35 17.99
CA SER A 76 -17.44 -6.32 17.29
C SER A 76 -16.79 -5.86 15.98
N ALA A 77 -17.45 -4.94 15.26
CA ALA A 77 -16.83 -4.25 14.12
C ALA A 77 -15.49 -3.61 14.54
N GLY A 78 -14.49 -3.68 13.66
CA GLY A 78 -13.14 -3.16 13.93
C GLY A 78 -12.27 -4.04 14.84
N SER A 79 -12.74 -5.22 15.28
CA SER A 79 -11.94 -6.08 16.19
C SER A 79 -10.64 -6.60 15.58
N VAL A 80 -10.62 -6.79 14.27
CA VAL A 80 -9.45 -7.30 13.52
C VAL A 80 -9.05 -6.23 12.50
N PRO A 81 -7.74 -5.92 12.35
CA PRO A 81 -7.28 -5.03 11.30
C PRO A 81 -7.69 -5.56 9.92
N ALA A 82 -8.44 -4.75 9.18
CA ALA A 82 -8.79 -4.99 7.80
C ALA A 82 -8.94 -3.65 7.10
N VAL A 83 -8.31 -3.50 5.94
CA VAL A 83 -8.33 -2.28 5.16
C VAL A 83 -8.62 -2.64 3.71
N LEU A 84 -9.37 -1.78 3.03
CA LEU A 84 -9.72 -1.92 1.63
C LEU A 84 -9.55 -0.58 0.93
N ASN A 85 -9.32 -0.61 -0.37
CA ASN A 85 -9.22 0.60 -1.18
C ASN A 85 -10.38 0.65 -2.18
N ASN A 86 -11.13 1.75 -2.18
CA ASN A 86 -12.22 2.00 -3.13
C ASN A 86 -11.89 3.11 -4.15
N GLY A 87 -10.65 3.58 -4.17
CA GLY A 87 -10.15 4.60 -5.06
C GLY A 87 -10.03 4.11 -6.51
N ALA A 88 -10.13 5.04 -7.46
CA ALA A 88 -10.05 4.74 -8.89
C ALA A 88 -8.71 4.09 -9.30
N ALA A 89 -7.62 4.38 -8.59
CA ALA A 89 -6.30 3.80 -8.84
C ALA A 89 -6.24 2.28 -8.56
N TRP A 90 -7.10 1.77 -7.67
CA TRP A 90 -7.08 0.38 -7.20
C TRP A 90 -8.32 -0.42 -7.62
N THR A 91 -9.14 0.15 -8.51
CA THR A 91 -10.37 -0.47 -8.99
C THR A 91 -10.36 -0.60 -10.52
N GLY A 92 -11.19 -1.51 -11.05
CA GLY A 92 -11.26 -1.79 -12.48
C GLY A 92 -10.36 -2.92 -12.95
N ASN A 93 -10.06 -2.96 -14.25
CA ASN A 93 -9.29 -4.03 -14.87
C ASN A 93 -7.79 -3.72 -14.85
N LEU A 94 -7.13 -3.99 -13.72
CA LEU A 94 -5.70 -3.71 -13.53
C LEU A 94 -4.81 -4.46 -14.53
N THR A 95 -5.20 -5.67 -14.97
CA THR A 95 -4.40 -6.41 -15.96
C THR A 95 -4.47 -5.79 -17.36
N SER A 96 -5.57 -5.12 -17.71
CA SER A 96 -5.64 -4.33 -18.95
C SER A 96 -4.73 -3.09 -18.94
N LEU A 97 -4.34 -2.62 -17.75
CA LEU A 97 -3.36 -1.56 -17.56
C LEU A 97 -1.91 -2.09 -17.53
N GLY A 98 -1.71 -3.41 -17.67
CA GLY A 98 -0.40 -4.05 -17.60
C GLY A 98 0.07 -4.39 -16.18
N ILE A 99 -0.77 -4.18 -15.16
CA ILE A 99 -0.45 -4.53 -13.77
C ILE A 99 -0.61 -6.03 -13.60
N ASN A 100 0.48 -6.72 -13.27
CA ASN A 100 0.53 -8.16 -13.08
C ASN A 100 1.00 -8.58 -11.67
N GLY A 101 1.27 -7.60 -10.80
CA GLY A 101 1.73 -7.83 -9.44
C GLY A 101 1.39 -6.66 -8.53
N LEU A 102 1.31 -6.94 -7.24
CA LEU A 102 1.16 -5.97 -6.18
C LEU A 102 2.30 -6.17 -5.19
N SER A 103 2.89 -5.06 -4.73
CA SER A 103 3.87 -5.05 -3.65
C SER A 103 3.36 -4.11 -2.57
N LEU A 104 3.55 -4.50 -1.32
CA LEU A 104 3.13 -3.74 -0.15
C LEU A 104 4.26 -3.78 0.87
N ASP A 105 4.59 -2.61 1.41
CA ASP A 105 5.42 -2.50 2.60
C ASP A 105 4.51 -2.56 3.83
N LEU A 106 4.79 -3.52 4.72
CA LEU A 106 3.97 -3.80 5.89
C LEU A 106 4.86 -3.82 7.13
N MET A 107 4.37 -3.16 8.19
CA MET A 107 5.01 -3.13 9.49
C MET A 107 3.98 -3.50 10.55
N ASN A 108 4.39 -4.30 11.52
CA ASN A 108 3.62 -4.52 12.74
C ASN A 108 4.00 -3.45 13.75
N GLU A 109 3.07 -3.09 14.63
CA GLU A 109 3.35 -2.11 15.65
C GLU A 109 4.52 -2.56 16.54
N PRO A 110 5.62 -1.77 16.68
CA PRO A 110 6.83 -2.21 17.40
C PRO A 110 6.59 -2.59 18.86
N THR A 111 5.51 -2.09 19.46
CA THR A 111 5.12 -2.42 20.84
C THR A 111 4.25 -3.68 20.94
N SER A 112 3.88 -4.30 19.82
CA SER A 112 3.07 -5.50 19.78
C SER A 112 3.78 -6.71 20.39
N SER A 113 3.01 -7.54 21.10
CA SER A 113 3.49 -8.81 21.67
C SER A 113 3.27 -10.01 20.74
N ARG A 114 2.68 -9.80 19.56
CA ARG A 114 2.26 -10.88 18.65
C ARG A 114 2.55 -10.51 17.20
N ASP A 115 2.97 -11.51 16.43
CA ASP A 115 3.06 -11.39 14.97
C ASP A 115 1.66 -11.27 14.36
N LEU A 116 1.56 -10.51 13.28
CA LEU A 116 0.35 -10.42 12.47
C LEU A 116 0.38 -11.45 11.36
N SER A 117 -0.75 -12.09 11.10
CA SER A 117 -0.95 -12.99 9.97
C SER A 117 -1.92 -12.34 8.99
N LEU A 118 -1.39 -11.82 7.88
CA LEU A 118 -2.13 -11.02 6.92
C LEU A 118 -2.42 -11.79 5.64
N ARG A 119 -3.55 -11.48 5.00
CA ARG A 119 -3.95 -12.05 3.71
C ARG A 119 -4.31 -10.94 2.75
N LEU A 120 -4.05 -11.17 1.47
CA LEU A 120 -4.53 -10.30 0.40
C LEU A 120 -5.92 -10.75 -0.01
N VAL A 121 -6.83 -9.79 -0.14
CA VAL A 121 -8.17 -10.01 -0.67
C VAL A 121 -8.35 -9.15 -1.91
N LEU A 122 -8.77 -9.79 -3.01
CA LEU A 122 -9.16 -9.13 -4.24
C LEU A 122 -10.65 -9.40 -4.44
N PHE A 123 -11.46 -8.36 -4.59
CA PHE A 123 -12.90 -8.53 -4.71
C PHE A 123 -13.52 -7.49 -5.63
N ASN A 124 -14.73 -7.76 -6.05
CA ASN A 124 -15.63 -6.81 -6.68
C ASN A 124 -17.01 -6.94 -6.02
N GLY A 125 -18.03 -6.27 -6.57
CA GLY A 125 -19.40 -6.34 -6.04
C GLY A 125 -20.08 -7.71 -6.09
N SER A 126 -19.42 -8.77 -6.54
CA SER A 126 -20.02 -10.11 -6.76
C SER A 126 -19.10 -11.29 -6.43
N THR A 127 -17.79 -11.16 -6.63
CA THR A 127 -16.81 -12.20 -6.39
C THR A 127 -15.65 -11.71 -5.54
N GLN A 128 -15.11 -12.63 -4.75
CA GLN A 128 -13.97 -12.41 -3.87
C GLN A 128 -12.98 -13.56 -4.01
N TRP A 129 -11.70 -13.21 -4.03
CA TRP A 129 -10.58 -14.10 -3.91
C TRP A 129 -9.73 -13.69 -2.71
N THR A 130 -9.30 -14.65 -1.91
CA THR A 130 -8.41 -14.43 -0.77
C THR A 130 -7.17 -15.30 -0.95
N SER A 131 -5.98 -14.76 -0.66
CA SER A 131 -4.75 -15.53 -0.72
C SER A 131 -4.84 -16.78 0.18
N THR A 132 -4.35 -17.92 -0.32
CA THR A 132 -4.37 -19.19 0.42
C THR A 132 -3.27 -19.25 1.47
N GLN A 133 -2.14 -18.60 1.21
CA GLN A 133 -1.06 -18.39 2.16
C GLN A 133 -1.21 -17.01 2.82
N ALA A 134 -1.05 -16.99 4.15
CA ALA A 134 -0.93 -15.76 4.91
C ALA A 134 0.54 -15.34 4.98
N VAL A 135 0.79 -14.04 4.99
CA VAL A 135 2.11 -13.45 5.24
C VAL A 135 2.20 -13.11 6.73
N THR A 136 3.24 -13.60 7.38
CA THR A 136 3.55 -13.23 8.76
C THR A 136 4.33 -11.92 8.76
N VAL A 137 3.78 -10.89 9.41
CA VAL A 137 4.49 -9.65 9.72
C VAL A 137 4.97 -9.73 11.16
N PRO A 138 6.28 -9.89 11.40
CA PRO A 138 6.81 -10.03 12.75
C PRO A 138 6.61 -8.74 13.53
N ARG A 139 6.51 -8.87 14.85
CA ARG A 139 6.68 -7.74 15.77
C ARG A 139 8.07 -7.10 15.67
#